data_AF-A0A8J5RRD2-F1
#
_entry.id   AF-A0A8J5RRD2-F1
#
_cell.length_a   1.000
_cell.length_b   1.000
_cell.length_c   1.000
_cell.angle_alpha   90.00
_cell.angle_beta   90.00
_cell.angle_gamma   90.00
#
_symmetry.space_group_name_H-M   'P 1'
#
loop_
_entity.id
_entity.type
_entity.pdbx_description
1 polymer ?
#
loop_
_entity_poly.entity_id
_entity_poly.type
_entity_poly.pdbx_seq_one_letter_code
_entity_poly.pdbx_strand_id
1 'polypeptide(L)'
;MVGKLGLKPHDVYHVTVMPLPKSVDFMTLEESPLDRLLTNVDDDGHLYGVSGGSGGYAETIFRYAAHTLFNREIQGPLDFRIIRNSDFREVTLEVEDKPVLKFALCYGFKNLQNIVRKIKMRKCEYHFIEVMACPSGCLNGGGQIKPVKGQSAKDLIQLLEGVYIQD
;
A
#
# COMPACT_ATOMS: atom_id res chain seq x y z
N MET A 1 0.75 17.93 -19.68
CA MET A 1 -0.51 17.72 -18.94
C MET A 1 -1.18 19.05 -18.61
N VAL A 2 -0.54 19.91 -17.82
CA VAL A 2 -1.00 21.29 -17.54
C VAL A 2 -1.27 22.11 -18.82
N GLY A 3 -0.41 21.98 -19.83
CA GLY A 3 -0.61 22.61 -21.14
C GLY A 3 -1.81 22.11 -21.96
N LYS A 4 -2.33 20.89 -21.69
CA LYS A 4 -3.57 20.40 -22.34
C LYS A 4 -4.82 21.11 -21.78
N LEU A 5 -4.71 21.71 -20.59
CA LEU A 5 -5.77 22.47 -19.93
C LEU A 5 -5.64 23.98 -20.16
N GLY A 6 -4.67 24.43 -20.98
CA GLY A 6 -4.40 25.85 -21.20
C GLY A 6 -3.82 26.58 -19.99
N LEU A 7 -3.43 25.85 -18.94
CA LEU A 7 -2.87 26.41 -17.72
C LEU A 7 -1.34 26.56 -17.84
N LYS A 8 -0.76 27.48 -17.07
CA LYS A 8 0.69 27.57 -16.92
C LYS A 8 1.12 26.77 -15.68
N PRO A 9 2.26 26.06 -15.71
CA PRO A 9 2.70 25.26 -14.56
C PRO A 9 2.82 26.03 -13.24
N HIS A 10 3.18 27.30 -13.26
CA HIS A 10 3.30 28.14 -12.07
C HIS A 10 1.96 28.60 -11.49
N ASP A 11 0.86 28.46 -12.24
CA ASP A 11 -0.49 28.77 -11.78
C ASP A 11 -1.20 27.55 -11.18
N VAL A 12 -0.54 26.38 -11.14
CA VAL A 12 -1.11 25.13 -10.64
C VAL A 12 -0.57 24.81 -9.24
N TYR A 13 -1.48 24.66 -8.29
CA TYR A 13 -1.18 24.22 -6.93
C TYR A 13 -1.72 22.80 -6.71
N HIS A 14 -0.84 21.85 -6.41
CA HIS A 14 -1.24 20.50 -6.02
C HIS A 14 -1.39 20.44 -4.50
N VAL A 15 -2.59 20.10 -4.03
CA VAL A 15 -2.87 19.93 -2.60
C VAL A 15 -3.26 18.48 -2.35
N THR A 16 -2.53 17.82 -1.45
CA THR A 16 -2.91 16.49 -0.94
C THR A 16 -3.54 16.67 0.43
N VAL A 17 -4.79 16.22 0.59
CA VAL A 17 -5.55 16.45 1.82
C VAL A 17 -5.15 15.44 2.89
N MET A 18 -4.83 15.95 4.07
CA MET A 18 -4.93 15.22 5.35
C MET A 18 -6.15 15.77 6.10
N PRO A 19 -6.84 14.97 6.95
CA PRO A 19 -8.11 15.38 7.55
C PRO A 19 -7.98 16.74 8.28
N LEU A 20 -8.79 17.71 7.85
CA LEU A 20 -8.81 19.08 8.35
C LEU A 20 -10.04 19.32 9.24
N PRO A 21 -9.94 20.14 10.28
CA PRO A 21 -11.07 20.53 11.12
C PRO A 21 -11.86 21.65 10.43
N LYS A 22 -12.82 21.30 9.58
CA LYS A 22 -13.90 22.23 9.19
C LYS A 22 -15.25 21.61 9.53
N SER A 23 -16.18 22.48 9.93
CA SER A 23 -17.54 22.16 10.38
C SER A 23 -18.48 21.81 9.20
N VAL A 24 -18.06 20.87 8.35
CA VAL A 24 -18.89 20.32 7.28
C VAL A 24 -19.37 18.95 7.70
N ASP A 25 -20.68 18.71 7.64
CA ASP A 25 -21.25 17.40 7.86
C ASP A 25 -21.18 16.58 6.57
N PHE A 26 -20.14 15.75 6.46
CA PHE A 26 -19.89 14.90 5.31
C PHE A 26 -21.04 13.91 5.02
N MET A 27 -21.84 13.54 6.02
CA MET A 27 -22.93 12.58 5.85
C MET A 27 -24.12 13.16 5.07
N THR A 28 -24.18 14.48 4.91
CA THR A 28 -25.29 15.20 4.27
C THR A 28 -24.97 15.65 2.85
N LEU A 29 -23.75 15.44 2.39
CA LEU A 29 -23.31 15.89 1.07
C LEU A 29 -23.83 14.97 -0.03
N GLU A 30 -24.20 15.55 -1.16
CA GLU A 30 -24.47 14.78 -2.38
C GLU A 30 -23.16 14.21 -2.94
N GLU A 31 -23.21 12.96 -3.42
CA GLU A 31 -22.07 12.34 -4.08
C GLU A 31 -21.76 13.06 -5.39
N SER A 32 -20.48 13.26 -5.66
CA SER A 32 -19.99 13.86 -6.90
C SER A 32 -18.84 13.03 -7.47
N PRO A 33 -18.73 12.89 -8.79
CA PRO A 33 -17.68 12.09 -9.41
C PRO A 33 -16.31 12.78 -9.28
N LEU A 34 -15.25 11.97 -9.23
CA LEU A 34 -13.88 12.46 -9.25
C LEU A 34 -13.48 13.02 -10.64
N ASP A 35 -12.57 13.99 -10.66
CA ASP A 35 -12.01 14.56 -11.88
C ASP A 35 -11.11 13.56 -12.64
N ARG A 36 -11.55 13.08 -13.80
CA ARG A 36 -10.89 11.99 -14.56
C ARG A 36 -9.46 12.23 -15.02
N LEU A 37 -9.00 13.48 -15.08
CA LEU A 37 -7.69 13.81 -15.65
C LEU A 37 -6.53 13.38 -14.76
N LEU A 38 -6.72 13.37 -13.45
CA LEU A 38 -5.66 13.13 -12.45
C LEU A 38 -6.02 12.02 -11.46
N THR A 39 -7.14 11.34 -11.68
CA THR A 39 -7.55 10.20 -10.86
C THR A 39 -6.88 8.93 -11.34
N ASN A 40 -6.78 7.98 -10.43
CA ASN A 40 -6.45 6.60 -10.73
C ASN A 40 -7.72 5.77 -10.93
N VAL A 41 -8.76 6.38 -11.51
CA VAL A 41 -10.07 5.76 -11.77
C VAL A 41 -10.30 5.80 -13.28
N ASP A 42 -10.60 4.66 -13.88
CA ASP A 42 -10.89 4.57 -15.31
C ASP A 42 -12.30 5.09 -15.67
N ASP A 43 -12.65 5.04 -16.96
CA ASP A 43 -13.94 5.56 -17.46
C ASP A 43 -15.16 4.76 -16.94
N ASP A 44 -14.94 3.52 -16.49
CA ASP A 44 -15.94 2.63 -15.92
C ASP A 44 -16.04 2.77 -14.38
N GLY A 45 -15.21 3.63 -13.78
CA GLY A 45 -15.20 3.87 -12.34
C GLY A 45 -14.30 2.92 -11.55
N HIS A 46 -13.49 2.08 -12.20
CA HIS A 46 -12.58 1.18 -11.50
C HIS A 46 -11.30 1.88 -11.09
N LEU A 47 -10.90 1.67 -9.84
CA LEU A 47 -9.63 2.15 -9.31
C LEU A 47 -8.49 1.30 -9.91
N TYR A 48 -7.68 1.88 -10.79
CA TYR A 48 -6.45 1.24 -11.25
C TYR A 48 -5.30 1.59 -10.30
N GLY A 49 -4.58 0.57 -9.83
CA GLY A 49 -3.56 0.73 -8.82
C GLY A 49 -3.45 -0.51 -7.94
N VAL A 50 -2.80 -0.36 -6.80
CA VAL A 50 -2.65 -1.45 -5.83
C VAL A 50 -3.76 -1.39 -4.80
N SER A 51 -4.53 -2.47 -4.70
CA SER A 51 -5.64 -2.60 -3.77
C SER A 51 -5.17 -2.51 -2.31
N GLY A 52 -5.98 -1.87 -1.46
CA GLY A 52 -5.75 -1.74 -0.02
C GLY A 52 -4.98 -0.48 0.41
N GLY A 53 -5.01 -0.20 1.72
CA GLY A 53 -4.38 1.02 2.29
C GLY A 53 -2.84 1.01 2.30
N SER A 54 -2.20 -0.16 2.23
CA SER A 54 -0.74 -0.38 2.16
C SER A 54 -0.44 -1.83 1.78
N GLY A 55 0.64 -2.12 1.06
CA GLY A 55 1.08 -3.49 0.84
C GLY A 55 0.76 -4.13 -0.49
N GLY A 56 0.26 -3.38 -1.47
CA GLY A 56 0.03 -3.94 -2.80
C GLY A 56 1.25 -3.88 -3.72
N TYR A 57 2.21 -2.97 -3.51
CA TYR A 57 3.31 -2.79 -4.46
C TYR A 57 4.19 -4.04 -4.56
N ALA A 58 4.52 -4.65 -3.42
CA ALA A 58 5.26 -5.90 -3.40
C ALA A 58 4.55 -6.99 -4.20
N GLU A 59 3.23 -7.11 -4.07
CA GLU A 59 2.44 -8.09 -4.80
C GLU A 59 2.46 -7.83 -6.31
N THR A 60 2.16 -6.60 -6.75
CA THR A 60 2.17 -6.23 -8.16
C THR A 60 3.53 -6.45 -8.79
N ILE A 61 4.61 -6.00 -8.12
CA ILE A 61 5.97 -6.18 -8.61
C ILE A 61 6.36 -7.66 -8.60
N PHE A 62 5.95 -8.44 -7.60
CA PHE A 62 6.23 -9.86 -7.53
C PHE A 62 5.59 -10.62 -8.69
N ARG A 63 4.30 -10.37 -8.98
CA ARG A 63 3.60 -10.99 -10.12
C ARG A 63 4.25 -10.59 -11.45
N TYR A 64 4.53 -9.30 -11.63
CA TYR A 64 5.19 -8.81 -12.85
C TYR A 64 6.59 -9.40 -13.04
N ALA A 65 7.39 -9.49 -11.97
CA ALA A 65 8.72 -10.09 -12.02
C ALA A 65 8.66 -11.60 -12.27
N ALA A 66 7.73 -12.32 -11.63
CA ALA A 66 7.51 -13.75 -11.86
C ALA A 66 7.19 -14.05 -13.32
N HIS A 67 6.28 -13.28 -13.92
CA HIS A 67 5.92 -13.42 -15.33
C HIS A 67 7.11 -13.06 -16.24
N THR A 68 7.68 -11.88 -16.06
CA THR A 68 8.69 -11.34 -16.99
C THR A 68 10.01 -12.08 -16.95
N LEU A 69 10.47 -12.50 -15.76
CA LEU A 69 11.79 -13.10 -15.58
C LEU A 69 11.77 -14.63 -15.64
N PHE A 70 10.65 -15.25 -15.27
CA PHE A 70 10.56 -16.71 -15.11
C PHE A 70 9.41 -17.35 -15.89
N ASN A 71 8.66 -16.56 -16.67
CA ASN A 71 7.48 -17.01 -17.41
C ASN A 71 6.47 -17.74 -16.50
N ARG A 72 6.33 -17.26 -15.26
CA ARG A 72 5.41 -17.79 -14.25
C ARG A 72 4.25 -16.84 -14.04
N GLU A 73 3.07 -17.31 -14.39
CA GLU A 73 1.82 -16.62 -14.10
C GLU A 73 1.31 -17.04 -12.72
N ILE A 74 1.09 -16.07 -11.83
CA ILE A 74 0.61 -16.33 -10.48
C ILE A 74 -0.85 -15.87 -10.41
N GLN A 75 -1.74 -16.81 -10.12
CA GLN A 75 -3.17 -16.60 -9.99
C GLN A 75 -3.61 -16.71 -8.53
N GLY A 76 -4.65 -15.97 -8.15
CA GLY A 76 -5.14 -15.95 -6.77
C GLY A 76 -4.19 -15.27 -5.78
N PRO A 77 -4.50 -15.29 -4.47
CA PRO A 77 -3.75 -14.56 -3.44
C PRO A 77 -2.32 -15.10 -3.27
N LEU A 78 -1.36 -14.20 -2.98
CA LEU A 78 0.01 -14.58 -2.62
C LEU A 78 0.06 -15.11 -1.18
N ASP A 79 0.72 -16.25 -0.99
CA ASP A 79 0.96 -16.81 0.35
C ASP A 79 2.15 -16.12 1.03
N PHE A 80 1.84 -15.06 1.78
CA PHE A 80 2.81 -14.34 2.57
C PHE A 80 3.04 -15.02 3.92
N ARG A 81 4.21 -15.62 4.10
CA ARG A 81 4.62 -16.24 5.36
C ARG A 81 4.98 -15.20 6.41
N ILE A 82 4.36 -15.30 7.59
CA ILE A 82 4.70 -14.49 8.77
C ILE A 82 6.06 -14.95 9.34
N ILE A 83 7.00 -14.01 9.52
CA ILE A 83 8.35 -14.32 10.01
C ILE A 83 8.50 -14.05 11.50
N ARG A 84 7.99 -12.92 11.97
CA ARG A 84 8.14 -12.50 13.37
C ARG A 84 6.83 -12.04 13.97
N ASN A 85 6.08 -11.26 13.19
CA ASN A 85 4.79 -10.70 13.52
C ASN A 85 4.05 -10.40 12.22
N SER A 86 2.79 -10.02 12.31
CA SER A 86 1.95 -9.64 11.17
C SER A 86 2.58 -8.55 10.29
N ASP A 87 3.45 -7.70 10.87
CA ASP A 87 4.15 -6.60 10.20
C ASP A 87 5.44 -7.01 9.48
N PHE A 88 5.84 -8.28 9.57
CA PHE A 88 6.98 -8.79 8.82
C PHE A 88 6.64 -10.12 8.17
N ARG A 89 6.33 -10.03 6.88
CA ARG A 89 5.96 -11.16 6.03
C ARG A 89 6.90 -11.30 4.85
N GLU A 90 7.01 -12.49 4.29
CA GLU A 90 7.79 -12.74 3.08
C GLU A 90 7.07 -13.67 2.12
N VAL A 91 7.43 -13.58 0.85
CA VAL A 91 6.97 -14.48 -0.20
C VAL A 91 8.17 -14.87 -1.06
N THR A 92 8.20 -16.13 -1.47
CA THR A 92 9.29 -16.70 -2.28
C THR A 92 8.68 -17.34 -3.53
N LEU A 93 9.27 -17.08 -4.69
CA LEU A 93 9.00 -17.84 -5.89
C LEU A 93 10.06 -18.93 -6.01
N GLU A 94 9.63 -20.17 -6.13
CA GLU A 94 10.50 -21.30 -6.40
C GLU A 94 10.29 -21.80 -7.83
N VAL A 95 11.39 -22.04 -8.54
CA VAL A 95 11.41 -22.62 -9.89
C VAL A 95 12.44 -23.73 -9.87
N GLU A 96 12.05 -24.95 -10.25
CA GLU A 96 12.92 -26.14 -10.19
C GLU A 96 13.54 -26.34 -8.80
N ASP A 97 12.71 -26.21 -7.74
CA ASP A 97 13.10 -26.33 -6.33
C ASP A 97 14.19 -25.35 -5.87
N LYS A 98 14.40 -24.25 -6.62
CA LYS A 98 15.33 -23.18 -6.27
C LYS A 98 14.57 -21.88 -6.01
N PRO A 99 14.88 -21.17 -4.91
CA PRO A 99 14.31 -19.85 -4.66
C PRO A 99 14.91 -18.85 -5.65
N VAL A 100 14.08 -18.33 -6.55
CA VAL A 100 14.51 -17.40 -7.61
C VAL A 100 14.06 -15.95 -7.37
N LEU A 101 12.97 -15.75 -6.62
CA LEU A 101 12.56 -14.44 -6.11
C LEU A 101 12.23 -14.57 -4.63
N LYS A 102 12.59 -13.55 -3.86
CA LYS A 102 12.34 -13.50 -2.41
C LYS A 102 12.02 -12.06 -2.03
N PHE A 103 10.77 -11.82 -1.67
CA PHE A 103 10.24 -10.48 -1.38
C PHE A 103 9.82 -10.41 0.08
N ALA A 104 9.89 -9.22 0.68
CA ALA A 104 9.44 -8.99 2.05
C ALA A 104 8.55 -7.76 2.18
N LEU A 105 7.54 -7.86 3.03
CA LEU A 105 6.79 -6.74 3.59
C LEU A 105 7.38 -6.44 4.98
N CYS A 106 7.88 -5.22 5.19
CA CYS A 106 8.57 -4.81 6.41
C CYS A 106 7.94 -3.54 6.97
N TYR A 107 6.96 -3.69 7.85
CA TYR A 107 6.21 -2.59 8.43
C TYR A 107 6.66 -2.31 9.86
N GLY A 108 6.62 -1.04 10.25
CA GLY A 108 7.05 -0.59 11.56
C GLY A 108 8.56 -0.38 11.66
N PHE A 109 8.95 0.74 12.27
CA PHE A 109 10.35 1.13 12.45
C PHE A 109 11.22 0.05 13.13
N LYS A 110 10.66 -0.71 14.08
CA LYS A 110 11.36 -1.81 14.75
C LYS A 110 11.79 -2.92 13.78
N ASN A 111 10.96 -3.26 12.79
CA ASN A 111 11.30 -4.25 11.77
C ASN A 111 12.30 -3.67 10.77
N LEU A 112 12.11 -2.42 10.35
CA LEU A 112 13.00 -1.70 9.46
C LEU A 112 14.44 -1.65 9.98
N GLN A 113 14.64 -1.36 11.27
CA GLN A 113 15.97 -1.37 11.90
C GLN A 113 16.68 -2.73 11.74
N ASN A 114 15.95 -3.85 11.86
CA ASN A 114 16.54 -5.18 11.71
C ASN A 114 16.93 -5.47 10.26
N ILE A 115 16.09 -5.10 9.30
CA ILE A 115 16.39 -5.22 7.87
C ILE A 115 17.60 -4.39 7.49
N VAL A 116 17.65 -3.12 7.88
CA VAL A 116 18.79 -2.23 7.60
C VAL A 116 20.08 -2.81 8.17
N ARG A 117 20.04 -3.40 9.37
CA ARG A 117 21.20 -4.08 9.96
C ARG A 117 21.63 -5.30 9.14
N LYS A 118 20.68 -6.13 8.68
CA LYS A 118 20.97 -7.29 7.80
C LYS A 118 21.60 -6.84 6.47
N ILE A 119 21.09 -5.76 5.86
CA ILE A 119 21.64 -5.18 4.63
C ILE A 119 23.08 -4.70 4.85
N LYS A 120 23.32 -3.91 5.91
CA LYS A 120 24.68 -3.44 6.26
C LYS A 120 25.67 -4.58 6.46
N MET A 121 25.21 -5.69 7.01
CA MET A 121 26.02 -6.90 7.21
C MET A 121 26.14 -7.79 5.98
N ARG A 122 25.52 -7.41 4.83
CA ARG A 122 25.40 -8.24 3.62
C ARG A 122 24.78 -9.62 3.87
N LYS A 123 23.82 -9.67 4.80
CA LYS A 123 23.03 -10.87 5.18
C LYS A 123 21.55 -10.74 4.82
N CYS A 124 21.21 -9.80 3.92
CA CYS A 124 19.85 -9.65 3.43
C CYS A 124 19.68 -10.49 2.16
N GLU A 125 18.72 -11.40 2.17
CA GLU A 125 18.45 -12.33 1.06
C GLU A 125 17.26 -11.90 0.21
N TYR A 126 16.61 -10.79 0.56
CA TYR A 126 15.44 -10.29 -0.17
C TYR A 126 15.90 -9.50 -1.40
N HIS A 127 15.28 -9.81 -2.53
CA HIS A 127 15.45 -9.11 -3.80
C HIS A 127 14.65 -7.81 -3.83
N PHE A 128 13.53 -7.77 -3.11
CA PHE A 128 12.68 -6.60 -2.96
C PHE A 128 12.11 -6.53 -1.54
N ILE A 129 12.01 -5.31 -1.00
CA ILE A 129 11.44 -5.06 0.32
C ILE A 129 10.52 -3.86 0.24
N GLU A 130 9.22 -4.07 0.52
CA GLU A 130 8.30 -2.97 0.76
C GLU A 130 8.40 -2.53 2.21
N VAL A 131 8.60 -1.23 2.43
CA VAL A 131 8.83 -0.68 3.76
C VAL A 131 7.76 0.34 4.10
N MET A 132 7.15 0.18 5.27
CA MET A 132 6.25 1.17 5.86
C MET A 132 6.75 1.56 7.25
N ALA A 133 6.67 2.85 7.59
CA ALA A 133 7.14 3.33 8.89
C ALA A 133 6.26 2.87 10.06
N CYS A 134 4.95 2.74 9.82
CA CYS A 134 3.96 2.38 10.83
C CYS A 134 3.69 0.86 10.85
N PRO A 135 3.51 0.25 12.03
CA PRO A 135 2.88 -1.08 12.15
C PRO A 135 1.51 -1.06 11.48
N SER A 136 1.07 -2.13 10.83
CA SER A 136 -0.19 -2.19 10.07
C SER A 136 -0.31 -1.20 8.90
N GLY A 137 0.80 -0.61 8.44
CA GLY A 137 0.82 0.30 7.30
C GLY A 137 0.14 1.66 7.57
N CYS A 138 -0.31 2.30 6.49
CA CYS A 138 -0.85 3.66 6.50
C CYS A 138 -2.17 3.83 7.29
N LEU A 139 -2.93 2.75 7.49
CA LEU A 139 -4.16 2.76 8.29
C LEU A 139 -3.89 3.04 9.79
N ASN A 140 -2.66 2.82 10.23
CA ASN A 140 -2.18 3.16 11.57
C ASN A 140 -1.22 4.36 11.54
N GLY A 141 -1.32 5.19 10.49
CA GLY A 141 -0.50 6.38 10.32
C GLY A 141 -0.83 7.46 11.35
N GLY A 142 0.17 8.27 11.74
CA GLY A 142 -0.01 9.32 12.76
C GLY A 142 -0.99 10.44 12.38
N GLY A 143 -1.33 10.55 11.10
CA GLY A 143 -2.35 11.48 10.59
C GLY A 143 -3.78 10.93 10.56
N GLN A 144 -3.99 9.67 10.99
CA GLN A 144 -5.31 9.04 11.00
C GLN A 144 -6.17 9.51 12.18
N ILE A 145 -7.49 9.36 12.03
CA ILE A 145 -8.44 9.63 13.11
C ILE A 145 -8.20 8.61 14.23
N LYS A 146 -8.12 9.11 15.47
CA LYS A 146 -7.90 8.25 16.64
C LYS A 146 -9.17 7.43 16.94
N PRO A 147 -9.03 6.21 17.47
CA PRO A 147 -10.16 5.42 17.92
C PRO A 147 -11.03 6.18 18.91
N VAL A 148 -12.35 5.97 18.82
CA VAL A 148 -13.31 6.51 19.78
C VAL A 148 -13.15 5.83 21.14
N LYS A 149 -13.65 6.45 22.23
CA LYS A 149 -13.59 5.86 23.56
C LYS A 149 -14.26 4.48 23.56
N GLY A 150 -13.52 3.45 23.99
CA GLY A 150 -14.00 2.06 24.06
C GLY A 150 -13.65 1.21 22.83
N GLN A 151 -13.14 1.80 21.74
CA GLN A 151 -12.63 1.07 20.58
C GLN A 151 -11.12 0.91 20.66
N SER A 152 -10.59 -0.29 20.41
CA SER A 152 -9.15 -0.47 20.31
C SER A 152 -8.63 -0.03 18.94
N ALA A 153 -7.37 0.41 18.87
CA ALA A 153 -6.73 0.75 17.59
C ALA A 153 -6.71 -0.44 16.62
N LYS A 154 -6.58 -1.66 17.14
CA LYS A 154 -6.60 -2.89 16.36
C LYS A 154 -7.95 -3.10 15.69
N ASP A 155 -9.04 -2.90 16.42
CA ASP A 155 -10.39 -3.08 15.88
C ASP A 155 -10.71 -2.04 14.81
N LEU A 156 -10.25 -0.79 15.00
CA LEU A 156 -10.38 0.25 13.99
C LEU A 156 -9.61 -0.10 12.71
N ILE A 157 -8.37 -0.56 12.84
CA ILE A 157 -7.55 -0.97 11.69
C ILE A 157 -8.22 -2.13 10.94
N GLN A 158 -8.70 -3.16 11.65
CA GLN A 158 -9.35 -4.31 11.02
C GLN A 158 -10.66 -3.91 10.31
N LEU A 159 -11.42 -2.98 10.88
CA LEU A 159 -12.59 -2.40 10.22
C LEU A 159 -12.20 -1.68 8.92
N LEU A 160 -11.19 -0.81 8.99
CA LEU A 160 -10.72 -0.06 7.83
C LEU A 160 -10.16 -0.99 6.74
N GLU A 161 -9.38 -2.01 7.11
CA GLU A 161 -8.90 -3.03 6.17
C GLU A 161 -10.06 -3.69 5.42
N GLY A 162 -11.16 -4.01 6.11
CA GLY A 162 -12.36 -4.56 5.46
C GLY A 162 -12.97 -3.61 4.43
N VAL A 163 -13.05 -2.31 4.74
CA VAL A 163 -13.59 -1.29 3.82
C VAL A 163 -12.69 -1.15 2.58
N TYR A 164 -11.37 -1.01 2.77
CA TYR A 164 -10.41 -0.79 1.67
C TYR A 164 -10.12 -2.03 0.81
N ILE A 165 -10.60 -3.21 1.19
CA ILE A 165 -10.48 -4.46 0.42
C ILE A 165 -11.78 -4.78 -0.34
N GLN A 166 -12.90 -4.15 0.04
CA GLN A 166 -14.21 -4.35 -0.59
C GLN A 166 -14.46 -3.42 -1.79
N ASP A 167 -13.64 -2.36 -1.94
CA ASP A 167 -13.53 -1.51 -3.13
C ASP A 167 -12.37 -1.96 -4.04
#